data_AF-U1QKT0-F1
#
_entry.id   AF-U1QKT0-F1
#
_cell.length_a   1.000
_cell.length_b   1.000
_cell.length_c   1.000
_cell.angle_alpha   90.00
_cell.angle_beta   90.00
_cell.angle_gamma   90.00
#
_symmetry.space_group_name_H-M   'P 1'
#
loop_
_entity.id
_entity.type
_entity.pdbx_description
1 polymer ?
#
loop_
_entity_poly.entity_id
_entity_poly.type
_entity_poly.pdbx_seq_one_letter_code
_entity_poly.pdbx_strand_id
1 'polypeptide(L)'
;MPDQNGGTGEQTIPVSPTVNIETFATHCTATWKAESLAQCIETLQTSDCIEPTATVVVDDTTIAGREQQSVRDITPTETIRYLRVTPAAPWTLSWEQRTWPVVSMSGTLSAEACRHMHVGTTECSGWPDTATATVKEIISGI
;
A
#
# COMPACT_ATOMS: atom_id res chain seq x y z
N MET A 1 2.41 36.20 -15.59
CA MET A 1 1.74 34.89 -15.47
C MET A 1 2.79 33.93 -14.94
N PRO A 2 2.65 33.38 -13.72
CA PRO A 2 3.54 32.30 -13.31
C PRO A 2 3.03 31.00 -13.95
N ASP A 3 3.97 30.31 -14.57
CA ASP A 3 3.82 28.98 -15.14
C ASP A 3 3.55 28.00 -13.98
N GLN A 4 2.29 27.57 -13.81
CA GLN A 4 1.94 26.47 -12.92
C GLN A 4 2.48 25.17 -13.52
N ASN A 5 3.77 24.91 -13.33
CA ASN A 5 4.31 23.56 -13.48
C ASN A 5 3.65 22.68 -12.42
N GLY A 6 2.62 21.93 -12.83
CA GLY A 6 2.00 20.85 -12.08
C GLY A 6 2.97 19.68 -11.92
N GLY A 7 4.08 19.92 -11.22
CA GLY A 7 5.00 18.87 -10.82
C GLY A 7 4.32 18.02 -9.75
N THR A 8 3.96 16.79 -10.11
CA THR A 8 3.80 15.71 -9.14
C THR A 8 5.09 15.64 -8.34
N GLY A 9 5.03 16.02 -7.05
CA GLY A 9 6.19 15.96 -6.17
C GLY A 9 6.49 14.50 -5.87
N GLU A 10 7.25 13.85 -6.75
CA GLU A 10 7.79 12.51 -6.49
C GLU A 10 8.90 12.64 -5.45
N GLN A 11 8.73 11.94 -4.32
CA GLN A 11 9.66 11.92 -3.21
C GLN A 11 9.91 10.47 -2.81
N THR A 12 11.04 10.20 -2.15
CA THR A 12 11.39 8.86 -1.70
C THR A 12 11.72 8.85 -0.22
N ILE A 13 11.37 7.75 0.45
CA ILE A 13 11.76 7.46 1.83
C ILE A 13 12.84 6.37 1.78
N PRO A 14 14.07 6.64 2.27
CA PRO A 14 15.22 5.73 2.17
C PRO A 14 15.15 4.61 3.21
N VAL A 15 14.08 3.82 3.17
CA VAL A 15 13.94 2.54 3.85
C VAL A 15 14.21 1.40 2.87
N SER A 16 14.35 0.18 3.37
CA SER A 16 14.52 -1.01 2.54
C SER A 16 13.31 -1.91 2.68
N PRO A 17 12.58 -2.22 1.59
CA PRO A 17 12.66 -1.62 0.24
C PRO A 17 12.25 -0.14 0.22
N THR A 18 12.78 0.65 -0.73
CA THR A 18 12.47 2.09 -0.82
C THR A 18 10.99 2.34 -1.06
N VAL A 19 10.42 3.30 -0.33
CA VAL A 19 9.05 3.79 -0.55
C VAL A 19 9.12 5.01 -1.45
N ASN A 20 8.43 4.94 -2.59
CA ASN A 20 8.24 6.08 -3.48
C ASN A 20 6.88 6.71 -3.15
N ILE A 21 6.84 8.03 -3.03
CA ILE A 21 5.62 8.78 -2.74
C ILE A 21 5.38 9.76 -3.87
N GLU A 22 4.23 9.63 -4.51
CA GLU A 22 3.72 10.57 -5.49
C GLU A 22 2.59 11.37 -4.87
N THR A 23 2.71 12.70 -4.92
CA THR A 23 1.72 13.62 -4.36
C THR A 23 0.86 14.21 -5.48
N PHE A 24 -0.46 14.12 -5.29
CA PHE A 24 -1.49 14.69 -6.17
C PHE A 24 -2.33 15.71 -5.39
N ALA A 25 -3.11 16.53 -6.10
CA ALA A 25 -3.92 17.58 -5.50
C ALA A 25 -5.00 17.09 -4.50
N THR A 26 -5.34 15.80 -4.53
CA THR A 26 -6.41 15.21 -3.70
C THR A 26 -5.97 14.01 -2.88
N HIS A 27 -4.77 13.47 -3.12
CA HIS A 27 -4.28 12.26 -2.48
C HIS A 27 -2.77 12.10 -2.64
N CYS A 28 -2.18 11.20 -1.87
CA CYS A 28 -0.86 10.65 -2.14
C CYS A 28 -0.95 9.18 -2.52
N THR A 29 0.07 8.72 -3.24
CA THR A 29 0.30 7.31 -3.52
C THR A 29 1.69 6.92 -3.03
N ALA A 30 1.77 5.95 -2.13
CA ALA A 30 3.02 5.36 -1.65
C ALA A 30 3.19 3.96 -2.26
N THR A 31 4.34 3.69 -2.87
CA THR A 31 4.59 2.44 -3.61
C THR A 31 5.96 1.85 -3.25
N TRP A 32 6.00 0.55 -3.00
CA TRP A 32 7.23 -0.19 -2.70
C TRP A 32 7.18 -1.64 -3.21
N LYS A 33 8.35 -2.27 -3.30
CA LYS A 33 8.45 -3.70 -3.59
C LYS A 33 8.04 -4.50 -2.36
N ALA A 34 7.18 -5.49 -2.53
CA ALA A 34 6.77 -6.40 -1.48
C ALA A 34 7.47 -7.76 -1.62
N GLU A 35 7.45 -8.53 -0.54
CA GLU A 35 8.04 -9.87 -0.45
C GLU A 35 7.17 -10.92 -1.13
N SER A 36 6.06 -11.30 -0.49
CA SER A 36 5.18 -12.37 -0.97
C SER A 36 3.70 -12.03 -0.77
N LEU A 37 2.84 -12.71 -1.53
CA LEU A 37 1.39 -12.62 -1.36
C LEU A 37 0.95 -13.11 0.02
N ALA A 38 1.55 -14.19 0.52
CA ALA A 38 1.22 -14.76 1.83
C ALA A 38 1.50 -13.76 2.95
N GLN A 39 2.67 -13.12 2.93
CA GLN A 39 3.03 -12.08 3.88
C GLN A 39 2.13 -10.83 3.76
N CYS A 40 1.73 -10.48 2.53
CA CYS A 40 0.76 -9.41 2.32
C CYS A 40 -0.58 -9.74 2.96
N ILE A 41 -1.16 -10.91 2.69
CA ILE A 41 -2.43 -11.34 3.28
C ILE A 41 -2.35 -11.43 4.80
N GLU A 42 -1.29 -12.01 5.36
CA GLU A 42 -1.06 -12.07 6.80
C GLU A 42 -1.04 -10.68 7.44
N THR A 43 -0.33 -9.73 6.82
CA THR A 43 -0.32 -8.34 7.26
C THR A 43 -1.72 -7.74 7.25
N LEU A 44 -2.47 -7.94 6.16
CA LEU A 44 -3.83 -7.41 6.06
C LEU A 44 -4.76 -8.00 7.12
N GLN A 45 -4.60 -9.29 7.44
CA GLN A 45 -5.42 -10.02 8.41
C GLN A 45 -5.10 -9.68 9.88
N THR A 46 -3.86 -9.27 10.15
CA THR A 46 -3.38 -8.96 11.52
C THR A 46 -3.28 -7.46 11.80
N SER A 47 -3.45 -6.61 10.80
CA SER A 47 -3.32 -5.17 10.95
C SER A 47 -4.52 -4.52 11.63
N ASP A 48 -4.26 -3.68 12.63
CA ASP A 48 -5.26 -2.80 13.23
C ASP A 48 -5.67 -1.62 12.31
N CYS A 49 -4.95 -1.39 11.22
CA CYS A 49 -5.27 -0.36 10.23
C CYS A 49 -6.39 -0.80 9.26
N ILE A 50 -6.81 -2.07 9.30
CA ILE A 50 -7.80 -2.64 8.40
C ILE A 50 -8.86 -3.34 9.23
N GLU A 51 -10.10 -2.89 9.10
CA GLU A 51 -11.19 -3.57 9.79
C GLU A 51 -11.40 -4.99 9.22
N PRO A 52 -11.74 -6.00 10.05
CA PRO A 52 -11.97 -7.36 9.58
C PRO A 52 -13.01 -7.51 8.47
N THR A 53 -13.92 -6.55 8.38
CA THR A 53 -15.00 -6.48 7.40
C THR A 53 -14.61 -5.72 6.13
N ALA A 54 -13.37 -5.25 6.01
CA ALA A 54 -12.89 -4.54 4.84
C ALA A 54 -13.07 -5.43 3.61
N THR A 55 -13.57 -4.83 2.53
CA THR A 55 -13.79 -5.55 1.28
C THR A 55 -12.48 -5.66 0.53
N VAL A 56 -12.19 -6.86 0.05
CA VAL A 56 -11.03 -7.13 -0.79
C VAL A 56 -11.48 -7.61 -2.14
N VAL A 57 -11.01 -6.92 -3.18
CA VAL A 57 -11.14 -7.35 -4.57
C VAL A 57 -9.93 -8.20 -4.91
N VAL A 58 -10.14 -9.42 -5.39
CA VAL A 58 -9.08 -10.36 -5.78
C VAL A 58 -9.24 -10.73 -7.25
N ASP A 59 -8.15 -10.69 -8.00
CA ASP A 59 -8.05 -11.15 -9.38
C ASP A 59 -7.22 -12.44 -9.39
N ASP A 60 -7.90 -13.57 -9.60
CA ASP A 60 -7.31 -14.91 -9.63
C ASP A 60 -7.41 -15.49 -11.04
N THR A 61 -6.27 -15.91 -11.59
CA THR A 61 -6.19 -16.45 -12.97
C THR A 61 -6.95 -17.76 -13.21
N THR A 62 -7.38 -18.45 -12.15
CA THR A 62 -8.23 -19.65 -12.25
C THR A 62 -9.72 -19.31 -12.34
N ILE A 63 -10.09 -18.08 -11.98
CA ILE A 63 -11.47 -17.61 -11.98
C ILE A 63 -11.62 -16.53 -13.05
N ALA A 64 -12.73 -16.57 -13.79
CA ALA A 64 -13.00 -15.52 -14.77
C ALA A 64 -13.42 -14.23 -14.05
N GLY A 65 -12.51 -13.28 -13.93
CA GLY A 65 -12.79 -11.93 -13.45
C GLY A 65 -12.33 -11.67 -12.02
N ARG A 66 -12.92 -10.63 -11.41
CA ARG A 66 -12.57 -10.18 -10.05
C ARG A 66 -13.64 -10.58 -9.06
N GLU A 67 -13.21 -11.17 -7.95
CA GLU A 67 -14.08 -11.56 -6.86
C GLU A 67 -13.96 -10.60 -5.68
N GLN A 68 -15.04 -10.40 -4.94
CA GLN A 68 -15.05 -9.67 -3.69
C GLN A 68 -15.16 -10.66 -2.54
N GLN A 69 -14.24 -10.55 -1.59
CA GLN A 69 -14.22 -11.36 -0.38
C GLN A 69 -13.77 -10.54 0.83
N SER A 70 -14.03 -11.03 2.04
CA SER A 70 -13.48 -10.44 3.26
C SER A 70 -11.98 -10.72 3.33
N VAL A 71 -11.22 -9.80 3.91
CA VAL A 71 -9.79 -10.00 4.24
C VAL A 71 -9.53 -11.33 4.95
N ARG A 72 -10.45 -11.76 5.83
CA ARG A 72 -10.30 -12.99 6.62
C ARG A 72 -10.45 -14.28 5.81
N ASP A 73 -11.13 -14.22 4.68
CA ASP A 73 -11.44 -15.41 3.88
C ASP A 73 -10.41 -15.65 2.76
N ILE A 74 -9.49 -14.70 2.56
CA ILE A 74 -8.46 -14.80 1.52
C ILE A 74 -7.45 -15.86 1.91
N THR A 75 -7.33 -16.87 1.06
CA THR A 75 -6.24 -17.84 1.13
C THR A 75 -5.17 -17.46 0.11
N PRO A 76 -3.88 -17.41 0.48
CA PRO A 76 -2.80 -17.16 -0.47
C PRO A 76 -2.69 -18.32 -1.47
N THR A 77 -2.88 -18.00 -2.76
CA THR A 77 -2.68 -18.94 -3.87
C THR A 77 -1.76 -18.31 -4.91
N GLU A 78 -0.95 -19.13 -5.61
CA GLU A 78 -0.02 -18.65 -6.65
C GLU A 78 -0.71 -18.08 -7.90
N THR A 79 -2.03 -18.25 -7.97
CA THR A 79 -2.91 -17.87 -9.08
C THR A 79 -3.46 -16.45 -8.94
N ILE A 80 -3.44 -15.89 -7.73
CA ILE A 80 -3.77 -14.50 -7.47
C ILE A 80 -2.70 -13.60 -8.09
N ARG A 81 -3.13 -12.67 -8.95
CA ARG A 81 -2.25 -11.68 -9.59
C ARG A 81 -2.49 -10.27 -9.09
N TYR A 82 -3.64 -10.01 -8.50
CA TYR A 82 -3.98 -8.70 -7.98
C TYR A 82 -4.90 -8.81 -6.77
N LEU A 83 -4.66 -7.94 -5.80
CA LEU A 83 -5.46 -7.79 -4.60
C LEU A 83 -5.65 -6.29 -4.34
N ARG A 84 -6.86 -5.86 -4.00
CA ARG A 84 -7.15 -4.49 -3.56
C ARG A 84 -8.04 -4.48 -2.34
N VAL A 85 -7.53 -3.93 -1.25
CA VAL A 85 -8.28 -3.69 -0.01
C VAL A 85 -8.75 -2.24 0.03
N THR A 86 -10.01 -2.07 0.40
CA THR A 86 -10.59 -0.75 0.73
C THR A 86 -11.03 -0.79 2.19
N PRO A 87 -10.19 -0.33 3.14
CA PRO A 87 -10.58 -0.15 4.52
C PRO A 87 -11.56 1.03 4.67
N ALA A 88 -12.10 1.21 5.87
CA ALA A 88 -12.95 2.36 6.24
C ALA A 88 -12.15 3.68 6.28
N ALA A 89 -10.83 3.60 6.46
CA ALA A 89 -9.94 4.73 6.34
C ALA A 89 -9.91 5.28 4.90
N PRO A 90 -9.62 6.57 4.69
CA PRO A 90 -9.68 7.24 3.38
C PRO A 90 -8.50 6.88 2.45
N TRP A 91 -8.06 5.62 2.45
CA TRP A 91 -7.01 5.11 1.57
C TRP A 91 -7.35 3.70 1.12
N THR A 92 -6.73 3.26 0.03
CA THR A 92 -6.80 1.89 -0.48
C THR A 92 -5.41 1.30 -0.59
N LEU A 93 -5.27 0.01 -0.36
CA LEU A 93 -4.04 -0.73 -0.58
C LEU A 93 -4.25 -1.73 -1.71
N SER A 94 -3.30 -1.80 -2.61
CA SER A 94 -3.26 -2.81 -3.66
C SER A 94 -1.95 -3.56 -3.64
N TRP A 95 -2.02 -4.85 -3.93
CA TRP A 95 -0.89 -5.73 -4.18
C TRP A 95 -1.02 -6.28 -5.59
N GLU A 96 0.08 -6.31 -6.34
CA GLU A 96 0.09 -6.81 -7.71
C GLU A 96 1.31 -7.68 -7.96
N GLN A 97 1.08 -8.86 -8.55
CA GLN A 97 2.13 -9.72 -9.05
C GLN A 97 2.64 -9.19 -10.39
N ARG A 98 3.82 -8.58 -10.39
CA ARG A 98 4.57 -8.24 -11.60
C ARG A 98 5.80 -9.14 -11.71
N THR A 99 6.87 -8.65 -12.36
CA THR A 99 8.20 -9.28 -12.25
C THR A 99 8.64 -9.44 -10.79
N TRP A 100 8.25 -8.48 -9.95
CA TRP A 100 8.38 -8.52 -8.49
C TRP A 100 7.03 -8.09 -7.91
N PRO A 101 6.61 -8.61 -6.75
CA PRO A 101 5.41 -8.11 -6.08
C PRO A 101 5.55 -6.63 -5.73
N VAL A 102 4.48 -5.87 -5.96
CA VAL A 102 4.43 -4.43 -5.64
C VAL A 102 3.22 -4.16 -4.78
N VAL A 103 3.42 -3.38 -3.72
CA VAL A 103 2.34 -2.80 -2.94
C VAL A 103 2.23 -1.32 -3.23
N SER A 104 1.01 -0.84 -3.40
CA SER A 104 0.69 0.57 -3.58
C SER A 104 -0.46 0.96 -2.66
N MET A 105 -0.25 2.00 -1.86
CA MET A 105 -1.27 2.63 -1.03
C MET A 105 -1.63 3.99 -1.60
N SER A 106 -2.91 4.25 -1.85
CA SER A 106 -3.38 5.53 -2.42
C SER A 106 -4.53 6.11 -1.62
N GLY A 107 -4.50 7.42 -1.39
CA GLY A 107 -5.57 8.17 -0.70
C GLY A 107 -5.01 9.21 0.28
N THR A 108 -5.74 9.45 1.36
CA THR A 108 -5.25 10.21 2.51
C THR A 108 -4.54 9.25 3.46
N LEU A 109 -3.23 9.10 3.24
CA LEU A 109 -2.39 8.19 4.01
C LEU A 109 -2.09 8.76 5.41
N SER A 110 -1.73 7.90 6.35
CA SER A 110 -1.08 8.30 7.59
C SER A 110 0.34 7.72 7.64
N ALA A 111 1.25 8.41 8.33
CA ALA A 111 2.61 7.92 8.54
C ALA A 111 2.62 6.54 9.23
N GLU A 112 1.69 6.33 10.17
CA GLU A 112 1.51 5.07 10.88
C GLU A 112 1.07 3.94 9.95
N ALA A 113 0.03 4.14 9.14
CA ALA A 113 -0.47 3.12 8.23
C ALA A 113 0.57 2.79 7.15
N CYS A 114 1.23 3.81 6.58
CA CYS A 114 2.28 3.63 5.58
C CYS A 114 3.45 2.80 6.14
N ARG A 115 3.94 3.16 7.33
CA ARG A 115 4.99 2.41 8.03
C ARG A 115 4.55 0.97 8.34
N HIS A 116 3.37 0.80 8.90
CA HIS A 116 2.87 -0.52 9.30
C HIS A 116 2.74 -1.45 8.10
N MET A 117 2.11 -0.98 7.01
CA MET A 117 1.95 -1.77 5.80
C MET A 117 3.29 -2.07 5.13
N HIS A 118 4.21 -1.11 5.10
CA HIS A 118 5.55 -1.34 4.55
C HIS A 118 6.30 -2.41 5.34
N VAL A 119 6.37 -2.29 6.66
CA VAL A 119 7.05 -3.27 7.52
C VAL A 119 6.40 -4.64 7.42
N GLY A 120 5.06 -4.71 7.45
CA GLY A 120 4.35 -6.00 7.37
C GLY A 120 4.55 -6.69 6.03
N THR A 121 4.58 -5.95 4.92
CA THR A 121 4.66 -6.53 3.56
C THR A 121 6.09 -6.75 3.04
N THR A 122 7.11 -6.49 3.86
CA THR A 122 8.53 -6.56 3.47
C THR A 122 9.39 -7.21 4.56
N GLU A 123 10.67 -7.48 4.28
CA GLU A 123 11.65 -7.88 5.32
C GLU A 123 12.16 -6.69 6.17
N CYS A 124 11.56 -5.50 6.04
CA CYS A 124 11.98 -4.34 6.80
C CYS A 124 11.71 -4.54 8.29
N SER A 125 12.75 -4.58 9.12
CA SER A 125 12.60 -4.71 10.58
C SER A 125 11.99 -3.49 11.25
N GLY A 126 11.92 -2.36 10.56
CA GLY A 126 11.35 -1.12 11.06
C GLY A 126 11.87 0.11 10.32
N TRP A 127 11.18 1.22 10.53
CA TRP A 127 11.61 2.50 9.99
C TRP A 127 12.46 3.25 11.00
N PRO A 128 13.52 3.94 10.57
CA PRO A 128 14.18 4.92 11.42
C PRO A 128 13.24 6.11 11.69
N ASP A 129 13.45 6.80 12.81
CA ASP A 129 12.63 7.97 13.20
C ASP A 129 12.67 9.07 12.13
N THR A 130 13.80 9.22 11.44
CA THR A 130 13.97 10.16 10.33
C THR A 130 13.03 9.84 9.17
N ALA A 131 12.87 8.58 8.79
CA ALA A 131 11.94 8.16 7.74
C ALA A 131 10.48 8.43 8.13
N THR A 132 10.16 8.21 9.41
CA THR A 132 8.81 8.48 9.96
C THR A 132 8.50 9.98 9.95
N ALA A 133 9.47 10.83 10.28
CA ALA A 133 9.32 12.28 10.19
C ALA A 133 9.14 12.74 8.74
N THR A 134 9.96 12.23 7.81
CA THR A 134 9.89 12.58 6.39
C THR A 134 8.52 12.21 5.79
N VAL A 135 8.02 10.99 6.00
CA VAL A 135 6.70 10.62 5.46
C VAL A 135 5.57 11.48 6.04
N LYS A 136 5.68 11.88 7.31
CA LYS A 136 4.71 12.75 7.95
C LYS A 136 4.71 14.15 7.34
N GLU A 137 5.88 14.71 7.06
CA GLU A 137 6.03 16.00 6.38
C GLU A 137 5.41 15.97 4.98
N ILE A 138 5.69 14.93 4.20
CA ILE A 138 5.18 14.77 2.84
C ILE A 138 3.64 14.66 2.84
N ILE A 139 3.08 13.80 3.69
CA ILE A 139 1.63 13.60 3.79
C ILE A 139 0.92 14.85 4.32
N SER A 140 1.53 15.61 5.24
CA SER A 140 0.93 16.82 5.80
C SER A 140 0.98 18.03 4.86
N GLY A 141 1.74 17.93 3.77
CA GLY A 141 1.86 18.98 2.74
C GLY A 141 0.75 18.96 1.69
N ILE A 142 -0.21 18.03 1.79
CA ILE A 142 -1.34 17.81 0.87
C ILE A 142 -2.61 18.40 1.48
#